data_AF-A0A9E1QBN2-F1
#
_entry.id   AF-A0A9E1QBN2-F1
#
_cell.length_a   1.000
_cell.length_b   1.000
_cell.length_c   1.000
_cell.angle_alpha   90.00
_cell.angle_beta   90.00
_cell.angle_gamma   90.00
#
_symmetry.space_group_name_H-M   'P 1'
#
loop_
_entity.id
_entity.type
_entity.pdbx_description
1 polymer ?
#
loop_
_entity_poly.entity_id
_entity_poly.type
_entity_poly.pdbx_seq_one_letter_code
_entity_poly.pdbx_strand_id
1 'polypeptide(L)'
;SGEFQLTEVLETLKKEGAKFLPGKVDVWMDCGKKDPTVDTNKKILGFEEAKGNNLVADSAVLENSEIIQPCYIGENVILKNTTIGPYVSIGENSLVEDSEIRNSLIQTNVHISNASLDNAMIGNHATYNGNFTSVSIGDYTELT
;
A
#
# COMPACT_ATOMS: atom_id res chain seq x y z
N SER A 1 -36.34 0.17 4.79
CA SER A 1 -36.37 0.76 3.44
C SER A 1 -35.99 2.22 3.56
N GLY A 2 -34.72 2.56 3.35
CA GLY A 2 -34.19 3.90 3.65
C GLY A 2 -32.82 4.19 3.03
N GLU A 3 -32.44 3.47 1.98
CA GLU A 3 -31.23 3.79 1.20
C GLU A 3 -31.66 4.55 -0.04
N PHE A 4 -30.99 5.68 -0.28
CA PHE A 4 -31.15 6.46 -1.50
C PHE A 4 -29.96 6.19 -2.40
N GLN A 5 -30.24 5.75 -3.63
CA GLN A 5 -29.18 5.47 -4.59
C GLN A 5 -28.69 6.79 -5.18
N LEU A 6 -27.37 6.96 -5.25
CA LEU A 6 -26.76 8.15 -5.87
C LEU A 6 -27.29 8.39 -7.29
N THR A 7 -27.58 7.31 -8.02
CA THR A 7 -28.17 7.37 -9.37
C THR A 7 -29.54 8.04 -9.40
N GLU A 8 -30.39 7.82 -8.39
CA GLU A 8 -31.72 8.47 -8.29
C GLU A 8 -31.59 9.98 -8.03
N VAL A 9 -30.62 10.38 -7.23
CA VAL A 9 -30.31 11.80 -6.97
C VAL A 9 -29.78 12.47 -8.24
N LEU A 10 -28.87 11.82 -8.96
CA LEU A 10 -28.31 12.34 -10.22
C LEU A 10 -29.38 12.50 -11.30
N GLU A 11 -30.31 11.55 -11.41
CA GLU A 11 -31.45 11.66 -12.34
C GLU A 11 -32.42 12.78 -11.95
N THR A 12 -32.61 13.04 -10.66
CA THR A 12 -33.43 14.16 -10.18
C THR A 12 -32.79 15.50 -10.54
N LEU A 13 -31.49 15.68 -10.26
CA LEU A 13 -30.74 16.88 -10.63
C LEU A 13 -30.76 17.15 -12.14
N LYS A 14 -30.67 16.09 -12.95
CA LYS A 14 -30.77 16.19 -14.41
C LYS A 14 -32.15 16.69 -14.85
N LYS A 15 -33.23 16.19 -14.25
CA LYS A 15 -34.60 16.66 -14.52
C LYS A 15 -34.82 18.12 -14.11
N GLU A 16 -34.15 18.57 -13.05
CA GLU A 16 -34.18 19.95 -12.57
C GLU A 16 -33.29 20.91 -13.39
N GLY A 17 -32.65 20.42 -14.47
CA GLY A 17 -31.91 21.24 -15.42
C GLY A 17 -30.42 21.37 -15.13
N ALA A 18 -29.87 20.58 -14.20
CA ALA A 18 -28.43 20.52 -14.00
C ALA A 18 -27.72 20.02 -15.26
N LYS A 19 -26.62 20.69 -15.62
CA LYS A 19 -25.79 20.31 -16.76
C LYS A 19 -24.62 19.45 -16.29
N PHE A 20 -24.63 18.18 -16.68
CA PHE A 20 -23.52 17.27 -16.45
C PHE A 20 -22.53 17.36 -17.62
N LEU A 21 -21.26 17.56 -17.30
CA LEU A 21 -20.16 17.56 -18.26
C LEU A 21 -19.22 16.40 -17.94
N PRO A 22 -18.76 15.64 -18.95
CA PRO A 22 -17.76 14.61 -18.70
C PRO A 22 -16.42 15.25 -18.33
N GLY A 23 -15.82 14.78 -17.24
CA GLY A 23 -14.42 15.03 -16.92
C GLY A 23 -13.55 13.92 -17.50
N LYS A 24 -12.40 14.26 -18.08
CA LYS A 24 -11.41 13.25 -18.49
C LYS A 24 -10.67 12.77 -17.26
N VAL A 25 -10.66 11.45 -17.05
CA VAL A 25 -9.87 10.80 -16.01
C VAL A 25 -8.65 10.20 -16.69
N ASP A 26 -7.46 10.65 -16.33
CA ASP A 26 -6.22 10.19 -16.96
C ASP A 26 -5.80 8.81 -16.42
N VAL A 27 -6.10 8.51 -15.15
CA VAL A 27 -5.88 7.19 -14.55
C VAL A 27 -7.03 6.87 -13.60
N TRP A 28 -7.67 5.72 -13.82
CA TRP A 28 -8.64 5.15 -12.87
C TRP A 28 -7.92 4.13 -11.97
N MET A 29 -8.04 4.30 -10.66
CA MET A 29 -7.43 3.43 -9.66
C MET A 29 -8.55 2.77 -8.85
N ASP A 30 -8.49 1.45 -8.69
CA ASP A 30 -9.47 0.66 -7.94
C ASP A 30 -8.79 0.12 -6.68
N CYS A 31 -9.38 0.36 -5.52
CA CYS A 31 -8.89 -0.08 -4.22
C CYS A 31 -9.89 -1.01 -3.49
N GLY A 32 -10.87 -1.57 -4.20
CA GLY A 32 -11.91 -2.43 -3.62
C GLY A 32 -11.49 -3.89 -3.41
N LYS A 33 -10.33 -4.30 -3.96
CA LYS A 33 -9.77 -5.66 -3.84
C LYS A 33 -8.25 -5.57 -3.69
N LYS A 34 -7.66 -6.57 -3.02
CA LYS A 34 -6.22 -6.65 -2.72
C LYS A 34 -5.32 -6.36 -3.93
N ASP A 35 -5.41 -7.14 -5.01
CA ASP A 35 -4.49 -6.99 -6.14
C ASP A 35 -4.61 -5.62 -6.85
N PRO A 36 -5.82 -5.10 -7.14
CA PRO A 36 -5.99 -3.73 -7.62
C PRO A 36 -5.41 -2.64 -6.71
N THR A 37 -5.53 -2.80 -5.39
CA THR A 37 -4.95 -1.86 -4.41
C THR A 37 -3.42 -1.88 -4.48
N VAL A 38 -2.81 -3.06 -4.54
CA VAL A 38 -1.35 -3.20 -4.66
C VAL A 38 -0.86 -2.63 -6.00
N ASP A 39 -1.59 -2.85 -7.10
CA ASP A 39 -1.25 -2.27 -8.40
C ASP A 39 -1.40 -0.74 -8.43
N THR A 40 -2.38 -0.21 -7.71
CA THR A 40 -2.52 1.23 -7.48
C THR A 40 -1.30 1.79 -6.73
N ASN A 41 -0.84 1.11 -5.68
CA ASN A 41 0.37 1.48 -4.95
C ASN A 41 1.60 1.56 -5.88
N LYS A 42 1.82 0.54 -6.72
CA LYS A 42 2.92 0.51 -7.70
C LYS A 42 2.90 1.75 -8.61
N LYS A 43 1.72 2.11 -9.13
CA LYS A 43 1.56 3.29 -10.01
C LYS A 43 1.91 4.58 -9.31
N ILE A 44 1.44 4.76 -8.07
CA ILE A 44 1.75 5.96 -7.28
C ILE A 44 3.25 6.08 -7.03
N LEU A 45 3.89 5.01 -6.57
CA LEU A 45 5.34 5.01 -6.34
C LEU A 45 6.13 5.31 -7.63
N GLY A 46 5.71 4.74 -8.76
CA GLY A 46 6.33 5.04 -10.06
C GLY A 46 6.14 6.49 -10.51
N PHE A 47 4.99 7.11 -10.20
CA PHE A 47 4.78 8.54 -10.50
C PHE A 47 5.65 9.45 -9.63
N GLU A 48 5.86 9.11 -8.36
CA GLU A 48 6.70 9.89 -7.46
C GLU A 48 8.19 9.73 -7.81
N GLU A 49 8.62 8.53 -8.19
CA GLU A 49 9.98 8.30 -8.72
C GLU A 49 10.22 9.08 -10.01
N ALA A 50 9.26 9.10 -10.94
CA ALA A 50 9.36 9.88 -12.17
C ALA A 50 9.45 11.40 -11.92
N LYS A 51 8.94 11.88 -10.78
CA LYS A 51 9.09 13.27 -10.31
C LYS A 51 10.44 13.51 -9.60
N GLY A 52 11.20 12.45 -9.32
CA GLY A 52 12.46 12.52 -8.57
C GLY A 52 12.28 12.68 -7.07
N ASN A 53 11.09 12.36 -6.53
CA ASN A 53 10.83 12.46 -5.10
C ASN A 53 11.41 11.24 -4.36
N ASN A 54 12.12 11.49 -3.25
CA ASN A 54 12.50 10.45 -2.32
C ASN A 54 11.41 10.29 -1.26
N LEU A 55 10.85 9.08 -1.15
CA LEU A 55 9.77 8.75 -0.22
C LEU A 55 10.22 7.88 0.96
N VAL A 56 11.53 7.82 1.21
CA VAL A 56 12.11 7.18 2.39
C VAL A 56 12.31 8.24 3.46
N ALA A 57 11.65 8.09 4.60
CA ALA A 57 11.78 9.00 5.73
C ALA A 57 13.20 9.00 6.31
N ASP A 58 13.68 10.16 6.75
CA ASP A 58 15.01 10.32 7.36
C ASP A 58 15.17 9.53 8.68
N SER A 59 14.06 9.22 9.35
CA SER A 59 14.04 8.41 10.58
C SER A 59 14.02 6.91 10.33
N ALA A 60 14.00 6.47 9.07
CA ALA A 60 14.12 5.05 8.74
C ALA A 60 15.51 4.53 9.08
N VAL A 61 15.59 3.39 9.76
CA VAL A 61 16.84 2.75 10.18
C VAL A 61 17.07 1.53 9.32
N LEU A 62 18.24 1.48 8.66
CA LEU A 62 18.67 0.35 7.84
C LEU A 62 19.89 -0.30 8.49
N GLU A 63 19.73 -1.54 8.94
CA GLU A 63 20.79 -2.39 9.44
C GLU A 63 21.00 -3.55 8.46
N ASN A 64 22.15 -3.60 7.78
CA ASN A 64 22.43 -4.63 6.78
C ASN A 64 21.28 -4.84 5.78
N SER A 65 20.69 -3.74 5.30
CA SER A 65 19.48 -3.76 4.48
C SER A 65 19.61 -2.88 3.24
N GLU A 66 18.91 -3.26 2.18
CA GLU A 66 18.89 -2.56 0.90
C GLU A 66 17.45 -2.15 0.55
N ILE A 67 17.30 -0.93 0.03
CA ILE A 67 16.04 -0.45 -0.56
C ILE A 67 16.23 -0.32 -2.06
N ILE A 68 15.42 -1.05 -2.82
CA ILE A 68 15.35 -1.00 -4.27
C ILE A 68 14.19 -0.06 -4.65
N GLN A 69 14.50 1.07 -5.26
CA GLN A 69 13.47 2.05 -5.65
C GLN A 69 12.56 1.51 -6.78
N PRO A 70 11.30 1.98 -6.86
CA PRO A 70 10.69 2.98 -5.99
C PRO A 70 10.04 2.39 -4.74
N CYS A 71 10.23 3.01 -3.58
CA CYS A 71 9.63 2.59 -2.31
C CYS A 71 9.15 3.78 -1.48
N TYR A 72 8.09 3.57 -0.70
CA TYR A 72 7.70 4.47 0.39
C TYR A 72 8.05 3.81 1.72
N ILE A 73 8.79 4.52 2.57
CA ILE A 73 9.16 4.04 3.91
C ILE A 73 8.82 5.13 4.91
N GLY A 74 7.82 4.85 5.75
CA GLY A 74 7.31 5.77 6.76
C GLY A 74 8.29 6.03 7.90
N GLU A 75 7.91 6.95 8.79
CA GLU A 75 8.75 7.34 9.91
C GLU A 75 9.00 6.18 10.89
N ASN A 76 10.21 6.15 11.46
CA ASN A 76 10.63 5.18 12.48
C ASN A 76 10.51 3.70 12.03
N VAL A 77 10.50 3.43 10.73
CA VAL A 77 10.59 2.07 10.21
C VAL A 77 12.00 1.54 10.44
N ILE A 78 12.11 0.31 10.94
CA ILE A 78 13.38 -0.37 11.18
C ILE A 78 13.47 -1.58 10.25
N LEU A 79 14.51 -1.62 9.45
CA LEU A 79 14.82 -2.67 8.49
C LEU A 79 16.12 -3.37 8.90
N LYS A 80 16.08 -4.68 9.16
CA LYS A 80 17.27 -5.46 9.56
C LYS A 80 17.45 -6.70 8.70
N ASN A 81 18.60 -6.86 8.05
CA ASN A 81 18.86 -7.98 7.14
C ASN A 81 17.77 -8.14 6.07
N THR A 82 17.36 -7.03 5.44
CA THR A 82 16.24 -7.03 4.49
C THR A 82 16.61 -6.55 3.10
N THR A 83 15.86 -7.01 2.12
CA THR A 83 15.78 -6.40 0.78
C THR A 83 14.36 -5.90 0.55
N ILE A 84 14.18 -4.59 0.47
CA ILE A 84 12.86 -3.95 0.32
C ILE A 84 12.75 -3.29 -1.05
N GLY A 85 11.89 -3.83 -1.91
CA GLY A 85 11.56 -3.25 -3.20
C GLY A 85 11.79 -4.17 -4.39
N PRO A 86 11.44 -3.71 -5.60
CA PRO A 86 10.78 -2.42 -5.87
C PRO A 86 9.29 -2.44 -5.52
N TYR A 87 8.70 -1.24 -5.51
CA TYR A 87 7.27 -0.98 -5.31
C TYR A 87 6.72 -1.44 -3.97
N VAL A 88 7.44 -1.15 -2.90
CA VAL A 88 7.00 -1.46 -1.53
C VAL A 88 6.65 -0.18 -0.80
N SER A 89 5.52 -0.21 -0.10
CA SER A 89 5.15 0.82 0.86
C SER A 89 5.12 0.21 2.26
N ILE A 90 5.82 0.81 3.21
CA ILE A 90 5.83 0.42 4.62
C ILE A 90 5.39 1.60 5.47
N GLY A 91 4.32 1.41 6.24
CA GLY A 91 3.80 2.40 7.17
C GLY A 91 4.71 2.61 8.38
N GLU A 92 4.56 3.76 9.03
CA GLU A 92 5.35 4.18 10.19
C GLU A 92 5.39 3.15 11.33
N ASN A 93 6.43 3.24 12.16
CA ASN A 93 6.64 2.44 13.37
C ASN A 93 6.61 0.92 13.12
N SER A 94 6.99 0.47 11.92
CA SER A 94 7.05 -0.94 11.55
C SER A 94 8.46 -1.50 11.66
N LEU A 95 8.56 -2.80 11.97
CA LEU A 95 9.81 -3.55 12.06
C LEU A 95 9.79 -4.68 11.03
N VAL A 96 10.80 -4.73 10.17
CA VAL A 96 10.97 -5.82 9.20
C VAL A 96 12.36 -6.41 9.38
N GLU A 97 12.43 -7.72 9.63
CA GLU A 97 13.65 -8.44 9.94
C GLU A 97 13.80 -9.67 9.04
N ASP A 98 15.01 -9.96 8.57
CA ASP A 98 15.36 -11.20 7.86
C ASP A 98 14.39 -11.52 6.70
N SER A 99 14.07 -10.52 5.87
CA SER A 99 12.98 -10.61 4.89
C SER A 99 13.28 -9.95 3.53
N GLU A 100 12.72 -10.51 2.48
CA GLU A 100 12.70 -9.95 1.12
C GLU A 100 11.26 -9.59 0.75
N ILE A 101 11.00 -8.32 0.41
CA ILE A 101 9.64 -7.83 0.13
C ILE A 101 9.67 -7.04 -1.17
N ARG A 102 8.76 -7.35 -2.10
CA ARG A 102 8.55 -6.59 -3.34
C ARG A 102 7.06 -6.46 -3.67
N ASN A 103 6.70 -5.47 -4.49
CA ASN A 103 5.34 -5.29 -4.98
C ASN A 103 4.27 -5.31 -3.87
N SER A 104 4.51 -4.71 -2.70
CA SER A 104 3.68 -4.97 -1.52
C SER A 104 3.26 -3.69 -0.81
N LEU A 105 2.11 -3.75 -0.14
CA LEU A 105 1.56 -2.66 0.67
C LEU A 105 1.46 -3.10 2.12
N ILE A 106 2.35 -2.60 2.95
CA ILE A 106 2.44 -2.87 4.39
C ILE A 106 1.98 -1.60 5.12
N GLN A 107 0.95 -1.72 5.94
CA GLN A 107 0.44 -0.59 6.71
C GLN A 107 1.29 -0.31 7.95
N THR A 108 0.74 0.38 8.94
CA THR A 108 1.50 0.92 10.07
C THR A 108 1.60 -0.06 11.24
N ASN A 109 2.63 0.10 12.08
CA ASN A 109 2.83 -0.67 13.31
C ASN A 109 2.90 -2.19 13.06
N VAL A 110 3.49 -2.62 11.95
CA VAL A 110 3.58 -4.04 11.57
C VAL A 110 4.92 -4.62 12.01
N HIS A 111 4.94 -5.89 12.43
CA HIS A 111 6.18 -6.67 12.59
C HIS A 111 6.22 -7.82 11.59
N ILE A 112 7.23 -7.82 10.72
CA ILE A 112 7.49 -8.88 9.73
C ILE A 112 8.84 -9.52 10.05
N SER A 113 8.90 -10.85 10.05
CA SER A 113 10.17 -11.59 10.19
C SER A 113 10.19 -12.84 9.30
N ASN A 114 11.39 -13.22 8.83
CA ASN A 114 11.65 -14.46 8.08
C ASN A 114 10.76 -14.66 6.84
N ALA A 115 10.51 -13.57 6.09
CA ALA A 115 9.48 -13.54 5.05
C ALA A 115 10.05 -13.32 3.65
N SER A 116 9.43 -13.95 2.64
CA SER A 116 9.66 -13.65 1.23
C SER A 116 8.33 -13.28 0.57
N LEU A 117 8.01 -11.98 0.51
CA LEU A 117 6.71 -11.49 0.10
C LEU A 117 6.73 -10.86 -1.30
N ASP A 118 5.81 -11.31 -2.15
CA ASP A 118 5.52 -10.71 -3.45
C ASP A 118 4.01 -10.48 -3.59
N ASN A 119 3.61 -9.28 -4.01
CA ASN A 119 2.21 -8.91 -4.16
C ASN A 119 1.41 -9.10 -2.85
N ALA A 120 1.95 -8.66 -1.72
CA ALA A 120 1.33 -8.81 -0.40
C ALA A 120 0.60 -7.53 0.05
N MET A 121 -0.42 -7.72 0.88
CA MET A 121 -1.10 -6.62 1.58
C MET A 121 -1.21 -7.00 3.07
N ILE A 122 -0.60 -6.21 3.94
CA ILE A 122 -0.58 -6.44 5.39
C ILE A 122 -1.20 -5.23 6.08
N GLY A 123 -2.26 -5.48 6.84
CA GLY A 123 -2.99 -4.49 7.63
C GLY A 123 -2.22 -3.98 8.85
N ASN A 124 -2.81 -3.01 9.55
CA ASN A 124 -2.18 -2.37 10.70
C ASN A 124 -2.03 -3.33 11.89
N HIS A 125 -1.00 -3.14 12.70
CA HIS A 125 -0.77 -3.92 13.91
C HIS A 125 -0.69 -5.44 13.68
N ALA A 126 -0.37 -5.86 12.46
CA ALA A 126 -0.20 -7.26 12.13
C ALA A 126 1.21 -7.74 12.50
N THR A 127 1.30 -8.98 12.94
CA THR A 127 2.57 -9.68 13.15
C THR A 127 2.62 -10.86 12.20
N TYR A 128 3.68 -10.92 11.40
CA TYR A 128 3.91 -11.98 10.43
C TYR A 128 5.30 -12.58 10.63
N ASN A 129 5.34 -13.89 10.86
CA ASN A 129 6.56 -14.68 10.88
C ASN A 129 6.36 -15.94 10.04
N GLY A 130 7.07 -16.08 8.93
CA GLY A 130 7.01 -17.34 8.19
C GLY A 130 7.47 -17.30 6.73
N ASN A 131 7.82 -18.49 6.23
CA ASN A 131 8.30 -18.76 4.86
C ASN A 131 7.17 -18.85 3.80
N PHE A 132 6.04 -18.15 3.94
CA PHE A 132 4.99 -18.20 2.90
C PHE A 132 5.21 -17.11 1.83
N THR A 133 5.03 -17.46 0.56
CA THR A 133 5.41 -16.60 -0.58
C THR A 133 4.37 -15.53 -0.96
N SER A 134 3.12 -15.63 -0.47
CA SER A 134 2.10 -14.59 -0.67
C SER A 134 1.04 -14.62 0.43
N VAL A 135 0.73 -13.47 1.02
CA VAL A 135 -0.16 -13.37 2.18
C VAL A 135 -1.01 -12.08 2.09
N SER A 136 -2.28 -12.17 2.50
CA SER A 136 -3.20 -11.05 2.65
C SER A 136 -3.76 -11.10 4.07
N ILE A 137 -3.20 -10.29 4.96
CA ILE A 137 -3.55 -10.28 6.38
C ILE A 137 -4.26 -8.98 6.73
N GLY A 138 -5.39 -9.06 7.43
CA GLY A 138 -6.14 -7.91 7.95
C GLY A 138 -5.55 -7.37 9.26
N ASP A 139 -6.12 -6.29 9.76
CA ASP A 139 -5.64 -5.62 10.98
C ASP A 139 -5.65 -6.56 12.21
N TYR A 140 -4.72 -6.36 13.14
CA TYR A 140 -4.61 -7.10 14.42
C TYR A 140 -4.53 -8.63 14.28
N THR A 141 -4.03 -9.10 13.15
CA THR A 141 -3.89 -10.53 12.89
C THR A 141 -2.45 -10.97 13.16
N GLU A 142 -2.32 -12.12 13.78
CA GLU A 142 -1.04 -12.78 14.04
C GLU A 142 -0.98 -14.08 13.23
N LEU A 143 0.06 -14.22 12.39
CA LEU A 143 0.34 -15.45 11.65
C LEU A 143 1.82 -15.77 11.84
N THR A 144 2.10 -16.74 12.72
CA THR A 144 3.42 -17.17 13.18
C THR A 144 3.66 -18.65 12.93
#